data_AF-A0A2V4M847-F1
#
_entry.id   AF-A0A2V4M847-F1
#
_cell.length_a   1.000
_cell.length_b   1.000
_cell.length_c   1.000
_cell.angle_alpha   90.00
_cell.angle_beta   90.00
_cell.angle_gamma   90.00
#
_symmetry.space_group_name_H-M   'P 1'
#
loop_
_entity.id
_entity.type
_entity.pdbx_description
1 polymer ?
#
loop_
_entity_poly.entity_id
_entity_poly.type
_entity_poly.pdbx_seq_one_letter_code
_entity_poly.pdbx_strand_id
1 'polypeptide(L)'
;MKNNLLMVTLISSLMASTASAGTNEWTAGWGMGASEHLIDDGNSNSLNVSCPDDPEGHVSAYATIGGKEYSSEDDIGFDVIVDGVIYRHPFYTDCRACDASFPGFWQALRKANRLELMAEGKVVRLSTNNIAAVLPALDSPENTCRSAW
;
A
#
# COMPACT_ATOMS: atom_id res chain seq x y z
N MET A 1 46.44 6.06 40.97
CA MET A 1 46.88 6.81 39.77
C MET A 1 47.27 5.75 38.74
N LYS A 2 46.64 5.56 37.58
CA LYS A 2 46.19 6.52 36.56
C LYS A 2 45.23 5.74 35.62
N ASN A 3 43.98 6.18 35.46
CA ASN A 3 43.04 5.63 34.46
C ASN A 3 43.29 6.32 33.12
N ASN A 4 43.54 5.56 32.06
CA ASN A 4 43.57 6.08 30.70
C ASN A 4 42.15 5.96 30.11
N LEU A 5 41.44 7.10 30.06
CA LEU A 5 40.19 7.22 29.30
C LEU A 5 40.56 7.46 27.83
N LEU A 6 40.33 6.48 26.96
CA LEU A 6 40.31 6.67 25.51
C LEU A 6 38.92 7.16 25.12
N MET A 7 38.84 8.41 24.67
CA MET A 7 37.61 9.05 24.19
C MET A 7 37.47 8.72 22.70
N VAL A 8 36.55 7.83 22.35
CA VAL A 8 36.17 7.55 20.95
C VAL A 8 35.00 8.45 20.60
N THR A 9 35.24 9.47 19.78
CA THR A 9 34.20 10.36 19.24
C THR A 9 33.44 9.65 18.12
N LEU A 10 32.18 9.30 18.39
CA LEU A 10 31.24 8.74 17.44
C LEU A 10 30.76 9.85 16.48
N ILE A 11 31.13 9.78 15.20
CA ILE A 11 30.59 10.66 14.16
C ILE A 11 29.23 10.08 13.75
N SER A 12 28.16 10.60 14.34
CA SER A 12 26.78 10.27 13.93
C SER A 12 26.42 11.07 12.68
N SER A 13 26.50 10.43 11.52
CA SER A 13 25.95 10.95 10.27
C SER A 13 24.43 11.08 10.43
N LEU A 14 23.90 12.30 10.52
CA LEU A 14 22.46 12.53 10.33
C LEU A 14 22.12 12.21 8.87
N MET A 15 21.66 10.99 8.62
CA MET A 15 20.93 10.65 7.40
C MET A 15 19.67 11.51 7.43
N ALA A 16 19.63 12.57 6.62
CA ALA A 16 18.42 13.33 6.41
C ALA A 16 17.42 12.42 5.70
N SER A 17 16.42 11.92 6.44
CA SER A 17 15.27 11.25 5.85
C SER A 17 14.62 12.24 4.89
N THR A 18 14.79 12.02 3.59
CA THR A 18 14.00 12.71 2.58
C THR A 18 12.55 12.28 2.80
N ALA A 19 11.78 13.10 3.52
CA ALA A 19 10.34 12.97 3.52
C ALA A 19 9.90 13.20 2.06
N SER A 20 9.56 12.12 1.35
CA SER A 20 8.97 12.22 0.03
C SER A 20 7.62 12.88 0.20
N ALA A 21 7.47 14.11 -0.28
CA ALA A 21 6.15 14.71 -0.44
C ALA A 21 5.33 13.83 -1.40
N GLY A 22 4.05 13.60 -1.09
CA GLY A 22 3.16 12.81 -1.94
C GLY A 22 3.22 13.30 -3.38
N THR A 23 3.56 12.41 -4.31
CA THR A 23 3.71 12.73 -5.74
C THR A 23 2.36 12.92 -6.43
N ASN A 24 1.25 12.56 -5.76
CA ASN A 24 -0.09 12.48 -6.32
C ASN A 24 -0.16 11.63 -7.61
N GLU A 25 0.76 10.68 -7.73
CA GLU A 25 0.85 9.69 -8.79
C GLU A 25 1.23 8.35 -8.17
N TRP A 26 0.80 7.26 -8.78
CA TRP A 26 1.21 5.94 -8.33
C TRP A 26 2.72 5.76 -8.50
N THR A 27 3.34 5.16 -7.49
CA THR A 27 4.76 4.80 -7.48
C THR A 27 4.94 3.35 -7.04
N ALA A 28 6.02 2.73 -7.50
CA ALA A 28 6.44 1.41 -7.08
C ALA A 28 7.70 1.53 -6.21
N GLY A 29 7.81 0.66 -5.22
CA GLY A 29 8.96 0.55 -4.33
C GLY A 29 9.19 -0.90 -3.92
N TRP A 30 10.24 -1.11 -3.13
CA TRP A 30 10.50 -2.39 -2.50
C TRP A 30 11.03 -2.14 -1.10
N GLY A 31 10.47 -2.84 -0.13
CA GLY A 31 10.79 -2.67 1.27
C GLY A 31 10.49 -3.94 2.04
N MET A 32 11.42 -4.32 2.94
CA MET A 32 11.20 -5.41 3.91
C MET A 32 10.76 -6.76 3.30
N GLY A 33 11.14 -7.07 2.05
CA GLY A 33 10.75 -8.32 1.38
C GLY A 33 9.40 -8.27 0.67
N ALA A 34 8.85 -7.09 0.42
CA ALA A 34 7.64 -6.91 -0.38
C ALA A 34 7.87 -5.86 -1.47
N SER A 35 7.27 -6.08 -2.64
CA SER A 35 7.01 -4.99 -3.56
C SER A 35 5.88 -4.12 -3.01
N GLU A 36 6.03 -2.81 -3.13
CA GLU A 36 5.08 -1.83 -2.60
C GLU A 36 4.56 -0.96 -3.73
N HIS A 37 3.26 -0.71 -3.76
CA HIS A 37 2.61 0.16 -4.73
C HIS A 37 1.84 1.24 -3.99
N LEU A 38 2.33 2.47 -4.09
CA LEU A 38 1.91 3.59 -3.26
C LEU A 38 1.26 4.69 -4.09
N ILE A 39 0.18 5.26 -3.56
CA ILE A 39 -0.33 6.57 -3.94
C ILE A 39 -0.54 7.40 -2.67
N ASP A 40 -0.06 8.65 -2.68
CA ASP A 40 -0.21 9.63 -1.61
C ASP A 40 -0.60 10.97 -2.24
N ASP A 41 -1.67 11.59 -1.73
CA ASP A 41 -2.22 12.85 -2.26
C ASP A 41 -1.60 14.11 -1.64
N GLY A 42 -0.64 13.96 -0.72
CA GLY A 42 0.00 15.03 0.03
C GLY A 42 -0.86 15.67 1.12
N ASN A 43 -2.10 15.20 1.30
CA ASN A 43 -3.11 15.76 2.20
C ASN A 43 -3.61 14.71 3.21
N SER A 44 -2.69 13.85 3.68
CA SER A 44 -2.97 12.79 4.65
C SER A 44 -3.98 11.75 4.15
N ASN A 45 -4.00 11.49 2.83
CA ASN A 45 -4.67 10.35 2.25
C ASN A 45 -3.70 9.54 1.39
N SER A 46 -3.68 8.23 1.61
CA SER A 46 -2.78 7.35 0.88
C SER A 46 -3.33 5.92 0.82
N LEU A 47 -2.81 5.16 -0.13
CA LEU A 47 -2.95 3.71 -0.22
C LEU A 47 -1.57 3.12 -0.51
N ASN A 48 -1.09 2.25 0.38
CA ASN A 48 0.06 1.38 0.14
C ASN A 48 -0.45 -0.06 -0.03
N VAL A 49 -0.19 -0.66 -1.19
CA VAL A 49 -0.44 -2.08 -1.44
C VAL A 49 0.89 -2.82 -1.34
N SER A 50 0.98 -3.75 -0.40
CA SER A 50 2.18 -4.53 -0.12
C SER A 50 2.01 -5.96 -0.62
N CYS A 51 2.98 -6.43 -1.40
CA CYS A 51 2.95 -7.70 -2.09
C CYS A 51 4.22 -8.50 -1.77
N PRO A 52 4.17 -9.42 -0.80
CA PRO A 52 5.33 -10.17 -0.33
C PRO A 52 6.03 -10.96 -1.43
N ASP A 53 7.35 -11.01 -1.38
CA ASP A 53 8.16 -11.91 -2.23
C ASP A 53 8.05 -13.37 -1.76
N ASP A 54 7.67 -13.57 -0.51
CA ASP A 54 7.40 -14.89 0.08
C ASP A 54 6.24 -15.57 -0.67
N PRO A 55 6.44 -16.78 -1.24
CA PRO A 55 5.38 -17.50 -1.94
C PRO A 55 4.22 -17.92 -1.02
N GLU A 56 4.41 -17.97 0.30
CA GLU A 56 3.35 -18.21 1.28
C GLU A 56 2.65 -16.91 1.73
N GLY A 57 3.22 -15.75 1.38
CA GLY A 57 2.65 -14.44 1.69
C GLY A 57 1.55 -14.03 0.71
N HIS A 58 0.61 -13.23 1.20
CA HIS A 58 -0.47 -12.66 0.42
C HIS A 58 -0.46 -11.14 0.43
N VAL A 59 -1.14 -10.55 -0.54
CA VAL A 59 -1.35 -9.11 -0.66
C VAL A 59 -2.01 -8.57 0.60
N SER A 60 -1.52 -7.45 1.09
CA SER A 60 -2.14 -6.65 2.13
C SER A 60 -2.07 -5.18 1.75
N ALA A 61 -2.85 -4.34 2.41
CA ALA A 61 -2.82 -2.92 2.12
C ALA A 61 -3.10 -2.06 3.36
N TYR A 62 -2.47 -0.90 3.37
CA TYR A 62 -2.70 0.15 4.36
C TYR A 62 -3.27 1.38 3.68
N ALA A 63 -4.37 1.89 4.21
CA ALA A 63 -5.00 3.13 3.76
C ALA A 63 -4.88 4.20 4.84
N THR A 64 -4.49 5.41 4.46
CA THR A 64 -4.70 6.60 5.30
C THR A 64 -5.89 7.37 4.75
N ILE A 65 -6.89 7.67 5.60
CA ILE A 65 -8.11 8.41 5.24
C ILE A 65 -8.31 9.54 6.24
N GLY A 66 -8.04 10.76 5.83
CA GLY A 66 -8.09 11.95 6.68
C GLY A 66 -7.15 11.85 7.88
N GLY A 67 -5.95 11.30 7.67
CA GLY A 67 -4.92 11.13 8.70
C GLY A 67 -5.10 9.95 9.66
N LYS A 68 -6.13 9.12 9.48
CA LYS A 68 -6.30 7.85 10.22
C LYS A 68 -5.90 6.68 9.33
N GLU A 69 -5.08 5.78 9.86
CA GLU A 69 -4.64 4.55 9.18
C GLU A 69 -5.65 3.42 9.38
N TYR A 70 -5.80 2.58 8.35
CA TYR A 70 -6.62 1.38 8.31
C TYR A 70 -5.82 0.26 7.62
N SER A 71 -5.78 -0.93 8.20
CA SER A 71 -5.18 -2.12 7.60
C SER A 71 -6.24 -2.99 6.90
N SER A 72 -5.90 -3.63 5.78
CA SER A 72 -6.74 -4.67 5.17
C SER A 72 -6.98 -5.86 6.07
N GLU A 73 -6.07 -6.12 7.02
CA GLU A 73 -6.13 -7.24 7.96
C GLU A 73 -6.95 -6.94 9.23
N ASP A 74 -7.38 -5.68 9.42
CA ASP A 74 -8.22 -5.31 10.56
C ASP A 74 -9.71 -5.56 10.26
N ASP A 75 -10.48 -5.95 11.28
CA ASP A 75 -11.94 -6.15 11.18
C ASP A 75 -12.68 -4.94 10.59
N ILE A 76 -12.20 -3.72 10.86
CA ILE A 76 -12.79 -2.49 10.33
C ILE A 76 -12.41 -2.32 8.85
N GLY A 77 -11.14 -2.56 8.52
CA GLY A 77 -10.53 -2.34 7.22
C GLY A 77 -10.97 -1.07 6.49
N PHE A 78 -11.06 -1.17 5.17
CA PHE A 78 -11.54 -0.10 4.29
C PHE A 78 -12.09 -0.68 2.98
N ASP A 79 -13.02 0.05 2.38
CA ASP A 79 -13.57 -0.25 1.06
C ASP A 79 -12.82 0.57 0.00
N VAL A 80 -12.75 0.02 -1.22
CA VAL A 80 -12.21 0.74 -2.38
C VAL A 80 -13.35 0.95 -3.38
N ILE A 81 -13.50 2.18 -3.84
CA ILE A 81 -14.51 2.53 -4.84
C ILE A 81 -13.80 2.79 -6.16
N VAL A 82 -14.01 1.92 -7.13
CA VAL A 82 -13.43 2.03 -8.48
C VAL A 82 -14.54 2.37 -9.45
N ASP A 83 -14.44 3.54 -10.09
CA ASP A 83 -15.42 4.01 -11.08
C ASP A 83 -16.88 3.98 -10.57
N GLY A 84 -17.07 4.19 -9.26
CA GLY A 84 -18.37 4.19 -8.59
C GLY A 84 -18.85 2.81 -8.08
N VAL A 85 -18.10 1.74 -8.37
CA VAL A 85 -18.37 0.39 -7.84
C VAL A 85 -17.64 0.21 -6.52
N ILE A 86 -18.38 -0.17 -5.47
CA ILE A 86 -17.82 -0.43 -4.14
C ILE A 86 -17.31 -1.87 -4.09
N TYR A 87 -16.01 -2.01 -3.84
CA TYR A 87 -15.38 -3.26 -3.48
C TYR A 87 -15.16 -3.26 -1.97
N ARG A 88 -15.82 -4.18 -1.26
CA ARG A 88 -15.77 -4.26 0.19
C ARG A 88 -14.55 -5.05 0.64
N HIS A 89 -13.69 -4.45 1.46
CA HIS A 89 -12.46 -5.07 1.96
C HIS A 89 -11.64 -5.83 0.91
N PRO A 90 -11.35 -5.25 -0.27
CA PRO A 90 -10.89 -6.03 -1.42
C PRO A 90 -9.48 -6.58 -1.28
N PHE A 91 -8.69 -6.06 -0.33
CA PHE A 91 -7.35 -6.55 -0.02
C PHE A 91 -7.35 -7.61 1.10
N TYR A 92 -8.48 -7.82 1.78
CA TYR A 92 -8.62 -8.91 2.73
C TYR A 92 -8.89 -10.21 1.96
N THR A 93 -7.85 -11.02 1.77
CA THR A 93 -7.94 -12.24 0.97
C THR A 93 -7.86 -13.54 1.78
N ASP A 94 -7.67 -13.46 3.11
CA ASP A 94 -7.53 -14.62 4.01
C ASP A 94 -8.87 -15.31 4.34
N CYS A 95 -9.71 -15.47 3.33
CA CYS A 95 -10.89 -16.32 3.38
C CYS A 95 -11.35 -16.61 1.95
N ARG A 96 -11.81 -17.84 1.68
CA ARG A 96 -12.24 -18.26 0.33
C ARG A 96 -13.33 -17.37 -0.29
N ALA A 97 -14.25 -16.86 0.52
CA ALA A 97 -15.31 -15.96 0.03
C ALA A 97 -14.81 -14.53 -0.21
N CYS A 98 -13.79 -14.11 0.53
CA CYS A 98 -13.19 -12.79 0.50
C CYS A 98 -12.31 -12.63 -0.74
N ASP A 99 -11.48 -13.65 -1.01
CA ASP A 99 -10.62 -13.75 -2.19
C ASP A 99 -11.39 -13.67 -3.52
N ALA A 100 -12.60 -14.25 -3.62
CA ALA A 100 -13.30 -14.41 -4.89
C ALA A 100 -13.49 -13.10 -5.70
N SER A 101 -13.47 -11.95 -5.02
CA SER A 101 -13.57 -10.64 -5.65
C SER A 101 -12.23 -10.04 -6.08
N PHE A 102 -11.11 -10.49 -5.52
CA PHE A 102 -9.78 -9.91 -5.69
C PHE A 102 -9.33 -9.89 -7.16
N PRO A 103 -9.47 -10.96 -7.97
CA PRO A 103 -9.04 -10.91 -9.38
C PRO A 103 -9.80 -9.85 -10.21
N GLY A 104 -11.11 -9.77 -10.02
CA GLY A 104 -11.95 -8.78 -10.71
C GLY A 104 -11.67 -7.36 -10.22
N PHE A 105 -11.51 -7.19 -8.91
CA PHE A 105 -11.10 -5.92 -8.29
C PHE A 105 -9.77 -5.43 -8.84
N TRP A 106 -8.72 -6.27 -8.83
CA TRP A 106 -7.39 -5.88 -9.28
C TRP A 106 -7.41 -5.42 -10.73
N GLN A 107 -8.14 -6.14 -11.58
CA GLN A 107 -8.30 -5.75 -12.98
C GLN A 107 -9.02 -4.40 -13.13
N ALA A 108 -10.04 -4.13 -12.32
CA ALA A 108 -10.75 -2.85 -12.31
C ALA A 108 -9.86 -1.72 -11.80
N LEU A 109 -9.15 -1.91 -10.69
CA LEU A 109 -8.24 -0.94 -10.10
C LEU A 109 -7.20 -0.48 -11.12
N ARG A 110 -6.57 -1.40 -11.83
CA ARG A 110 -5.58 -1.08 -12.88
C ARG A 110 -6.13 -0.23 -14.03
N LYS A 111 -7.44 -0.22 -14.24
CA LYS A 111 -8.13 0.51 -15.31
C LYS A 111 -8.93 1.70 -14.79
N ALA A 112 -8.80 2.03 -13.50
CA ALA A 112 -9.61 3.03 -12.83
C ALA A 112 -9.46 4.42 -13.47
N ASN A 113 -10.59 5.06 -13.75
CA ASN A 113 -10.64 6.49 -14.09
C ASN A 113 -10.92 7.33 -12.83
N ARG A 114 -11.49 6.69 -11.81
CA ARG A 114 -11.89 7.27 -10.54
C ARG A 114 -11.62 6.24 -9.45
N LEU A 115 -10.76 6.64 -8.51
CA LEU A 115 -10.42 5.85 -7.34
C LEU A 115 -10.77 6.61 -6.06
N GLU A 116 -11.45 5.95 -5.15
CA GLU A 116 -11.70 6.44 -3.81
C GLU A 116 -11.49 5.36 -2.77
N LEU A 117 -11.22 5.78 -1.54
CA LEU A 117 -11.20 4.95 -0.36
C LEU A 117 -12.35 5.35 0.55
N MET A 118 -12.94 4.38 1.23
CA MET A 118 -14.02 4.62 2.18
C MET A 118 -13.80 3.82 3.46
N ALA A 119 -13.86 4.49 4.60
CA ALA A 119 -13.91 3.85 5.91
C ALA A 119 -14.70 4.73 6.89
N GLU A 120 -15.49 4.09 7.76
CA GLU A 120 -16.26 4.76 8.82
C GLU A 120 -17.09 5.98 8.32
N GLY A 121 -17.64 5.88 7.11
CA GLY A 121 -18.47 6.92 6.49
C GLY A 121 -17.70 8.10 5.89
N LYS A 122 -16.35 8.10 5.95
CA LYS A 122 -15.51 9.06 5.22
C LYS A 122 -15.16 8.50 3.85
N VAL A 123 -15.14 9.36 2.83
CA VAL A 123 -14.72 9.03 1.47
C VAL A 123 -13.66 10.02 1.02
N VAL A 124 -12.55 9.52 0.49
CA VAL A 124 -11.44 10.33 -0.04
C VAL A 124 -11.08 9.88 -1.44
N ARG A 125 -10.71 10.82 -2.31
CA ARG A 125 -10.34 10.54 -3.70
C ARG A 125 -8.82 10.50 -3.84
N LEU A 126 -8.32 9.49 -4.52
CA LEU A 126 -6.91 9.39 -4.89
C LEU A 126 -6.73 9.51 -6.41
N SER A 127 -5.56 9.95 -6.82
CA SER A 127 -5.18 10.00 -8.24
C SER A 127 -5.08 8.59 -8.83
N THR A 128 -5.41 8.46 -10.11
CA THR A 128 -5.22 7.22 -10.89
C THR A 128 -4.04 7.35 -11.86
N ASN A 129 -3.29 8.46 -11.81
CA ASN A 129 -2.13 8.68 -12.66
C ASN A 129 -1.12 7.55 -12.47
N ASN A 130 -0.65 6.98 -13.58
CA ASN A 130 0.37 5.93 -13.62
C ASN A 130 -0.03 4.57 -13.02
N ILE A 131 -1.30 4.38 -12.61
CA ILE A 131 -1.74 3.17 -11.89
C ILE A 131 -1.48 1.87 -12.65
N ALA A 132 -1.75 1.82 -13.96
CA ALA A 132 -1.60 0.61 -14.76
C ALA A 132 -0.13 0.19 -14.99
N ALA A 133 0.78 1.15 -14.96
CA ALA A 133 2.21 0.94 -15.11
C ALA A 133 2.87 0.50 -13.80
N VAL A 134 2.34 0.97 -12.66
CA VAL A 134 2.81 0.61 -11.32
C VAL A 134 2.28 -0.73 -10.86
N LEU A 135 0.98 -0.96 -11.04
CA LEU A 135 0.34 -2.23 -10.67
C LEU A 135 0.51 -3.22 -11.82
N PRO A 136 1.27 -4.31 -11.65
CA PRO A 136 1.42 -5.32 -12.69
C PRO A 136 0.13 -6.14 -12.86
N ALA A 137 0.01 -6.84 -13.99
CA ALA A 137 -1.09 -7.77 -14.24
C ALA A 137 -1.01 -8.98 -13.33
N LEU A 138 -2.13 -9.57 -12.89
CA LEU A 138 -2.10 -10.78 -12.04
C LEU A 138 -1.40 -11.97 -12.71
N ASP A 139 -1.46 -12.05 -14.03
CA ASP A 139 -0.77 -13.06 -14.85
C ASP A 139 0.66 -12.67 -15.22
N SER A 140 1.13 -11.50 -14.79
CA SER A 140 2.52 -11.09 -15.01
C SER A 140 3.46 -11.88 -14.10
N PRO A 141 4.58 -12.42 -14.60
CA PRO A 141 5.57 -13.09 -13.76
C PRO A 141 6.23 -12.15 -12.74
N GLU A 142 6.20 -10.84 -12.99
CA GLU A 142 6.73 -9.82 -12.08
C GLU A 142 5.74 -9.46 -10.96
N ASN A 143 4.51 -9.96 -11.01
CA ASN A 143 3.52 -9.67 -9.98
C ASN A 143 3.64 -10.63 -8.80
N THR A 144 3.97 -10.07 -7.64
CA THR A 144 3.97 -10.79 -6.36
C THR A 144 2.69 -10.59 -5.56
N CYS A 145 1.76 -9.75 -6.01
CA CYS A 145 0.46 -9.52 -5.38
C CYS A 145 -0.47 -10.71 -5.61
N ARG A 146 -0.43 -11.67 -4.68
CA ARG A 146 -1.23 -12.89 -4.70
C ARG A 146 -2.29 -12.83 -3.60
N SER A 147 -3.46 -13.37 -3.87
CA SER A 147 -4.43 -13.66 -2.82
C SER A 147 -3.96 -14.84 -1.95
N ALA A 148 -4.50 -14.93 -0.73
CA ALA A 148 -4.23 -16.06 0.16
C ALA A 148 -4.94 -17.38 -0.27
N TRP A 149 -5.96 -17.30 -1.12
CA TRP A 149 -6.78 -18.44 -1.58
C TRP A 149 -6.88 -18.56 -3.09
#